data_AF-A0A8C5LA97-F1
#
_entry.id   AF-A0A8C5LA97-F1
#
_cell.length_a   1.000
_cell.length_b   1.000
_cell.length_c   1.000
_cell.angle_alpha   90.00
_cell.angle_beta   90.00
_cell.angle_gamma   90.00
#
_symmetry.space_group_name_H-M   'P 1'
#
loop_
_entity.id
_entity.type
_entity.pdbx_description
1 polymer ?
#
loop_
_entity_poly.entity_id
_entity_poly.type
_entity_poly.pdbx_seq_one_letter_code
_entity_poly.pdbx_strand_id
1 'polypeptide(L)'
;AAAQRRSAWTPWCGCPRAAPPSCSGRPFCSGHEPAGRPRVTPMLRHLTYKIKSTGPITVAEYMKEVLTNPAKGYYMHRDMLGEKGDFITSPEISQIFGELLGIWFVSEWIASGKKAAFQLVELGPGRGTLTGDILRVFSQLGSVLKNCDISVRLVEVSQKLSEIQALTLTKEKIPLEKDAESLEYMKGVSKSGIPVSWYRDLKDVPEGYSFYLAHEFFDALPVHKFQKTPQGWREVFVDIDPQVSDKLRFVLAPCATPAEAFIQRDETRDHVEVCPDAGVLIQELSQRIALTGGAALIADYGHDGTKTDTFRGFCGHKLHDVLIAPGTADLTADVDFSYLRRMAQGKVASLGPIKQKTFLKNMGIDVRLKVLVEKSEEPSVRQQLLEGYDMLMNPVKMGDRFNFFALLPHQRLQGGSREMSAGQSKPSAAPVAGFDELAWE
;
A
#
# COMPACT_ATOMS: atom_id res chain seq x y z
N ALA A 1 58.86 18.69 -57.98
CA ALA A 1 59.76 19.50 -57.15
C ALA A 1 60.15 18.67 -55.93
N ALA A 2 61.37 18.16 -55.79
CA ALA A 2 62.58 18.92 -55.42
C ALA A 2 62.36 19.65 -54.08
N ALA A 3 62.78 19.07 -52.93
CA ALA A 3 64.12 19.18 -52.33
C ALA A 3 64.34 20.55 -51.63
N GLN A 4 65.05 20.75 -50.52
CA GLN A 4 65.97 19.94 -49.67
C GLN A 4 66.22 20.78 -48.38
N ARG A 5 66.51 20.27 -47.17
CA ARG A 5 67.81 19.82 -46.59
C ARG A 5 67.60 19.55 -45.07
N ARG A 6 68.18 18.49 -44.45
CA ARG A 6 69.48 18.41 -43.69
C ARG A 6 69.58 19.43 -42.51
N SER A 7 70.18 19.22 -41.33
CA SER A 7 71.11 18.22 -40.71
C SER A 7 71.28 18.57 -39.19
N ALA A 8 71.89 17.82 -38.24
CA ALA A 8 72.37 16.43 -38.12
C ALA A 8 72.87 16.09 -36.67
N TRP A 9 72.86 14.80 -36.29
CA TRP A 9 73.77 14.07 -35.36
C TRP A 9 73.92 14.41 -33.84
N THR A 10 73.59 13.39 -33.03
CA THR A 10 74.09 12.81 -31.72
C THR A 10 75.51 13.16 -31.19
N PRO A 11 76.03 12.69 -29.98
CA PRO A 11 75.48 11.72 -28.97
C PRO A 11 75.73 11.97 -27.43
N TRP A 12 75.06 11.17 -26.56
CA TRP A 12 75.48 10.59 -25.23
C TRP A 12 75.77 11.57 -24.05
N CYS A 13 75.67 11.22 -22.75
CA CYS A 13 75.51 9.95 -22.01
C CYS A 13 74.87 10.15 -20.61
N GLY A 14 74.23 9.14 -19.99
CA GLY A 14 73.77 9.22 -18.57
C GLY A 14 72.63 8.26 -18.14
N CYS A 15 72.98 7.07 -17.65
CA CYS A 15 72.07 6.03 -17.09
C CYS A 15 71.69 6.29 -15.60
N PRO A 16 70.79 5.53 -14.91
CA PRO A 16 70.19 4.23 -15.28
C PRO A 16 68.67 3.97 -15.03
N ARG A 17 68.20 2.88 -15.66
CA ARG A 17 67.08 1.95 -15.37
C ARG A 17 66.23 2.15 -14.07
N ALA A 18 64.90 2.08 -14.21
CA ALA A 18 64.08 0.91 -13.79
C ALA A 18 62.58 1.12 -14.14
N ALA A 19 61.82 0.03 -14.28
CA ALA A 19 60.36 0.00 -14.45
C ALA A 19 59.73 -1.05 -13.50
N PRO A 20 58.41 -1.21 -13.47
CA PRO A 20 57.42 -0.38 -12.77
C PRO A 20 56.78 -1.16 -11.59
N PRO A 21 55.79 -0.58 -10.88
CA PRO A 21 54.76 -1.43 -10.28
C PRO A 21 53.33 -0.93 -10.53
N SER A 22 52.44 -1.90 -10.78
CA SER A 22 51.00 -1.77 -10.70
C SER A 22 50.52 -1.67 -9.24
N CYS A 23 49.48 -0.88 -8.95
CA CYS A 23 48.68 -1.05 -7.74
C CYS A 23 47.21 -0.65 -7.90
N SER A 24 46.34 -1.64 -7.66
CA SER A 24 45.01 -1.58 -7.04
C SER A 24 44.25 -0.24 -7.00
N GLY A 25 43.06 -0.23 -7.63
CA GLY A 25 42.07 0.81 -7.42
C GLY A 25 41.44 0.77 -6.02
N ARG A 26 41.01 1.94 -5.54
CA ARG A 26 40.04 2.10 -4.45
C ARG A 26 38.78 2.76 -5.00
N PRO A 27 37.56 2.36 -4.56
CA PRO A 27 36.36 3.09 -4.92
C PRO A 27 36.40 4.48 -4.26
N PHE A 28 36.04 5.51 -5.01
CA PHE A 28 35.94 6.88 -4.48
C PHE A 28 34.80 6.97 -3.46
N CYS A 29 35.13 7.29 -2.21
CA CYS A 29 34.15 7.85 -1.28
C CYS A 29 33.72 9.22 -1.80
N SER A 30 32.48 9.37 -2.26
CA SER A 30 31.89 10.67 -2.53
C SER A 30 31.59 11.38 -1.20
N GLY A 31 32.43 12.35 -0.84
CA GLY A 31 32.20 13.19 0.34
C GLY A 31 30.96 14.08 0.20
N HIS A 32 30.46 14.60 1.32
CA HIS A 32 29.32 15.52 1.34
C HIS A 32 29.59 16.80 0.53
N GLU A 33 28.77 17.06 -0.49
CA GLU A 33 28.59 18.41 -1.02
C GLU A 33 27.77 19.27 -0.03
N PRO A 34 28.02 20.59 0.07
CA PRO A 34 27.27 21.48 0.95
C PRO A 34 25.82 21.67 0.48
N ALA A 35 24.93 22.02 1.41
CA ALA A 35 23.50 22.22 1.16
C ALA A 35 23.21 23.45 0.27
N GLY A 36 23.30 23.25 -1.05
CA GLY A 36 22.86 24.21 -2.07
C GLY A 36 21.54 23.79 -2.70
N ARG A 37 20.71 24.80 -3.04
CA ARG A 37 19.42 24.80 -3.80
C ARG A 37 18.79 23.43 -4.11
N PRO A 38 17.50 23.18 -3.77
CA PRO A 38 16.83 21.91 -4.09
C PRO A 38 16.98 21.60 -5.58
N ARG A 39 17.68 20.50 -5.90
CA ARG A 39 17.95 20.10 -7.29
C ARG A 39 16.61 19.88 -7.99
N VAL A 40 16.40 20.54 -9.14
CA VAL A 40 15.20 20.37 -9.96
C VAL A 40 15.05 18.89 -10.31
N THR A 41 14.04 18.22 -9.72
CA THR A 41 13.84 16.80 -9.92
C THR A 41 13.30 16.53 -11.33
N PRO A 42 13.53 15.34 -11.92
CA PRO A 42 12.95 14.99 -13.21
C PRO A 42 11.41 15.08 -13.22
N MET A 43 10.80 14.86 -12.04
CA MET A 43 9.37 14.99 -11.77
C MET A 43 8.94 16.46 -11.64
N LEU A 44 9.67 17.30 -10.91
CA LEU A 44 9.37 18.75 -10.88
C LEU A 44 9.32 19.32 -12.29
N ARG A 45 10.33 19.02 -13.11
CA ARG A 45 10.36 19.43 -14.52
C ARG A 45 9.16 18.89 -15.34
N HIS A 46 8.68 17.67 -15.04
CA HIS A 46 7.46 17.11 -15.66
C HIS A 46 6.24 17.95 -15.33
N LEU A 47 6.01 18.17 -14.03
CA LEU A 47 4.88 18.92 -13.50
C LEU A 47 4.89 20.37 -14.00
N THR A 48 6.05 21.03 -14.04
CA THR A 48 6.21 22.38 -14.61
C THR A 48 5.82 22.43 -16.09
N TYR A 49 6.18 21.43 -16.91
CA TYR A 49 5.73 21.39 -18.31
C TYR A 49 4.23 21.12 -18.42
N LYS A 50 3.68 20.22 -17.61
CA LYS A 50 2.25 19.92 -17.57
C LYS A 50 1.44 21.18 -17.21
N ILE A 51 1.76 21.81 -16.07
CA ILE A 51 1.08 23.03 -15.59
C ILE A 51 1.16 24.18 -16.60
N LYS A 52 2.32 24.38 -17.26
CA LYS A 52 2.44 25.38 -18.35
C LYS A 52 1.59 25.08 -19.59
N SER A 53 1.15 23.83 -19.77
CA SER A 53 0.39 23.39 -20.94
C SER A 53 -1.11 23.28 -20.67
N THR A 54 -1.50 22.91 -19.45
CA THR A 54 -2.90 22.68 -19.05
C THR A 54 -3.47 23.73 -18.10
N GLY A 55 -2.63 24.61 -17.57
CA GLY A 55 -2.93 25.38 -16.36
C GLY A 55 -2.70 24.54 -15.09
N PRO A 56 -3.04 25.09 -13.90
CA PRO A 56 -2.91 24.38 -12.62
C PRO A 56 -3.54 22.98 -12.68
N ILE A 57 -2.98 22.04 -11.92
CA ILE A 57 -3.49 20.65 -11.82
C ILE A 57 -4.12 20.40 -10.45
N THR A 58 -5.06 19.45 -10.34
CA THR A 58 -5.67 19.10 -9.04
C THR A 58 -4.63 18.46 -8.10
N VAL A 59 -4.88 18.46 -6.79
CA VAL A 59 -4.03 17.70 -5.84
C VAL A 59 -4.05 16.21 -6.15
N ALA A 60 -5.18 15.66 -6.61
CA ALA A 60 -5.29 14.27 -7.02
C ALA A 60 -4.36 13.97 -8.21
N GLU A 61 -4.38 14.79 -9.26
CA GLU A 61 -3.51 14.59 -10.41
C GLU A 61 -2.03 14.80 -10.08
N TYR A 62 -1.73 15.75 -9.21
CA TYR A 62 -0.38 15.93 -8.64
C TYR A 62 0.11 14.67 -7.92
N MET A 63 -0.70 14.14 -6.98
CA MET A 63 -0.37 12.95 -6.20
C MET A 63 -0.21 11.71 -7.10
N LYS A 64 -1.12 11.52 -8.08
CA LYS A 64 -1.06 10.45 -9.06
C LYS A 64 0.24 10.47 -9.88
N GLU A 65 0.63 11.65 -10.39
CA GLU A 65 1.87 11.84 -11.13
C GLU A 65 3.09 11.56 -10.24
N VAL A 66 3.13 12.11 -9.02
CA VAL A 66 4.26 11.93 -8.09
C VAL A 66 4.45 10.45 -7.70
N LEU A 67 3.37 9.72 -7.42
CA LEU A 67 3.45 8.34 -6.94
C LEU A 67 3.59 7.31 -8.07
N THR A 68 2.79 7.44 -9.13
CA THR A 68 2.53 6.33 -10.09
C THR A 68 2.91 6.62 -11.54
N ASN A 69 3.45 7.80 -11.88
CA ASN A 69 3.90 8.08 -13.25
C ASN A 69 4.89 7.01 -13.75
N PRO A 70 4.64 6.32 -14.88
CA PRO A 70 5.47 5.19 -15.32
C PRO A 70 6.96 5.52 -15.51
N ALA A 71 7.28 6.76 -15.89
CA ALA A 71 8.65 7.19 -16.18
C ALA A 71 9.41 7.80 -14.99
N LYS A 72 8.71 8.23 -13.94
CA LYS A 72 9.28 9.09 -12.88
C LYS A 72 8.64 8.95 -11.49
N GLY A 73 7.58 8.17 -11.36
CA GLY A 73 6.79 8.02 -10.13
C GLY A 73 7.57 7.31 -9.04
N TYR A 74 7.27 7.67 -7.80
CA TYR A 74 7.91 7.19 -6.58
C TYR A 74 7.96 5.65 -6.51
N TYR A 75 6.82 4.96 -6.68
CA TYR A 75 6.73 3.49 -6.62
C TYR A 75 7.24 2.74 -7.87
N MET A 76 7.63 3.46 -8.93
CA MET A 76 8.03 2.86 -10.21
C MET A 76 9.55 2.63 -10.34
N HIS A 77 10.37 3.43 -9.66
CA HIS A 77 11.82 3.51 -9.93
C HIS A 77 12.74 3.21 -8.74
N ARG A 78 12.21 2.99 -7.54
CA ARG A 78 13.01 2.83 -6.31
C ARG A 78 12.53 1.64 -5.47
N ASP A 79 13.48 0.88 -4.93
CA ASP A 79 13.23 -0.17 -3.92
C ASP A 79 13.14 0.54 -2.55
N MET A 80 11.93 0.97 -2.19
CA MET A 80 11.68 1.99 -1.16
C MET A 80 10.72 1.56 -0.04
N LEU A 81 10.42 0.26 0.06
CA LEU A 81 9.62 -0.32 1.14
C LEU A 81 10.51 -1.15 2.08
N GLY A 82 10.33 -1.00 3.39
CA GLY A 82 11.07 -1.73 4.45
C GLY A 82 12.11 -0.87 5.17
N GLU A 83 12.96 -1.47 6.01
CA GLU A 83 13.92 -0.75 6.90
C GLU A 83 14.89 0.23 6.22
N LYS A 84 15.08 0.12 4.89
CA LYS A 84 15.95 1.01 4.08
C LYS A 84 15.16 1.96 3.17
N GLY A 85 13.83 1.91 3.24
CA GLY A 85 12.89 2.78 2.53
C GLY A 85 12.53 4.03 3.32
N ASP A 86 11.63 4.86 2.79
CA ASP A 86 11.11 6.02 3.53
C ASP A 86 10.06 5.62 4.58
N PHE A 87 9.51 4.40 4.47
CA PHE A 87 8.44 3.88 5.31
C PHE A 87 8.61 2.38 5.64
N ILE A 88 8.20 1.99 6.86
CA ILE A 88 8.18 0.59 7.34
C ILE A 88 6.73 0.23 7.71
N THR A 89 6.11 -0.65 6.93
CA THR A 89 4.71 -1.07 7.08
C THR A 89 4.51 -2.13 8.16
N SER A 90 3.28 -2.31 8.65
CA SER A 90 2.98 -3.31 9.71
C SER A 90 3.52 -4.74 9.45
N PRO A 91 3.46 -5.31 8.22
CA PRO A 91 4.01 -6.62 7.90
C PRO A 91 5.53 -6.70 7.96
N GLU A 92 6.24 -5.60 7.67
CA GLU A 92 7.70 -5.54 7.76
C GLU A 92 8.18 -5.37 9.22
N ILE A 93 7.32 -4.84 10.09
CA ILE A 93 7.60 -4.64 11.53
C ILE A 93 7.48 -5.94 12.33
N SER A 94 6.47 -6.77 12.05
CA SER A 94 6.28 -8.03 12.79
C SER A 94 5.44 -9.05 12.04
N GLN A 95 5.99 -10.26 11.91
CA GLN A 95 5.28 -11.43 11.40
C GLN A 95 3.96 -11.74 12.12
N ILE A 96 3.80 -11.26 13.36
CA ILE A 96 2.57 -11.47 14.14
C ILE A 96 1.39 -10.81 13.45
N PHE A 97 1.59 -9.67 12.78
CA PHE A 97 0.54 -8.96 12.06
C PHE A 97 -0.07 -9.84 10.95
N GLY A 98 0.77 -10.31 10.02
CA GLY A 98 0.30 -11.17 8.93
C GLY A 98 -0.22 -12.52 9.39
N GLU A 99 0.29 -13.07 10.49
CA GLU A 99 -0.22 -14.30 11.08
C GLU A 99 -1.64 -14.15 11.64
N LEU A 100 -1.93 -13.05 12.33
CA LEU A 100 -3.27 -12.76 12.85
C LEU A 100 -4.27 -12.49 11.71
N LEU A 101 -3.87 -11.76 10.67
CA LEU A 101 -4.70 -11.56 9.48
C LEU A 101 -4.98 -12.90 8.76
N GLY A 102 -4.00 -13.80 8.69
CA GLY A 102 -4.20 -15.17 8.19
C GLY A 102 -5.24 -15.95 9.00
N ILE A 103 -5.23 -15.81 10.33
CA ILE A 103 -6.25 -16.40 11.22
C ILE A 103 -7.63 -15.77 10.98
N TRP A 104 -7.71 -14.46 10.74
CA TRP A 104 -8.96 -13.76 10.42
C TRP A 104 -9.65 -14.34 9.19
N PHE A 105 -8.91 -14.53 8.07
CA PHE A 105 -9.46 -15.13 6.86
C PHE A 105 -9.96 -16.56 7.07
N VAL A 106 -9.22 -17.38 7.83
CA VAL A 106 -9.66 -18.75 8.17
C VAL A 106 -10.90 -18.72 9.06
N SER A 107 -10.98 -17.81 10.04
CA SER A 107 -12.15 -17.63 10.90
C SER A 107 -13.41 -17.28 10.09
N GLU A 108 -13.31 -16.29 9.20
CA GLU A 108 -14.45 -15.87 8.39
C GLU A 108 -14.82 -16.89 7.30
N TRP A 109 -13.86 -17.66 6.78
CA TRP A 109 -14.16 -18.82 5.92
C TRP A 109 -14.93 -19.91 6.66
N ILE A 110 -14.56 -20.20 7.92
CA ILE A 110 -15.28 -21.15 8.78
C ILE A 110 -16.70 -20.63 9.08
N ALA A 111 -16.82 -19.39 9.53
CA ALA A 111 -18.10 -18.77 9.89
C ALA A 111 -19.05 -18.61 8.69
N SER A 112 -18.51 -18.44 7.48
CA SER A 112 -19.26 -18.40 6.22
C SER A 112 -19.56 -19.78 5.63
N GLY A 113 -19.33 -20.85 6.40
CA GLY A 113 -19.77 -22.22 6.08
C GLY A 113 -18.78 -23.06 5.27
N LYS A 114 -17.47 -22.75 5.31
CA LYS A 114 -16.38 -23.52 4.68
C LYS A 114 -16.61 -23.82 3.19
N LYS A 115 -16.67 -22.76 2.37
CA LYS A 115 -16.80 -22.89 0.91
C LYS A 115 -15.66 -23.74 0.33
N ALA A 116 -15.96 -24.56 -0.67
CA ALA A 116 -15.00 -25.50 -1.27
C ALA A 116 -13.84 -24.83 -2.02
N ALA A 117 -13.98 -23.55 -2.38
CA ALA A 117 -12.93 -22.73 -2.95
C ALA A 117 -13.03 -21.29 -2.44
N PHE A 118 -11.89 -20.59 -2.31
CA PHE A 118 -11.87 -19.13 -2.18
C PHE A 118 -10.65 -18.50 -2.87
N GLN A 119 -10.78 -17.22 -3.23
CA GLN A 119 -9.65 -16.39 -3.63
C GLN A 119 -9.19 -15.51 -2.45
N LEU A 120 -7.89 -15.36 -2.24
CA LEU A 120 -7.32 -14.27 -1.44
C LEU A 120 -6.83 -13.19 -2.40
N VAL A 121 -7.45 -12.01 -2.37
CA VAL A 121 -7.18 -10.89 -3.26
C VAL A 121 -6.52 -9.77 -2.47
N GLU A 122 -5.26 -9.42 -2.76
CA GLU A 122 -4.54 -8.33 -2.08
C GLU A 122 -4.36 -7.15 -3.02
N LEU A 123 -4.81 -5.96 -2.59
CA LEU A 123 -4.65 -4.69 -3.29
C LEU A 123 -3.36 -4.00 -2.82
N GLY A 124 -2.43 -3.75 -3.73
CA GLY A 124 -1.11 -3.18 -3.42
C GLY A 124 -0.26 -4.01 -2.46
N PRO A 125 0.18 -5.22 -2.82
CA PRO A 125 0.87 -6.15 -1.89
C PRO A 125 2.25 -5.70 -1.38
N GLY A 126 2.75 -4.53 -1.81
CA GLY A 126 4.09 -4.04 -1.49
C GLY A 126 5.18 -5.03 -1.87
N ARG A 127 5.87 -5.59 -0.87
CA ARG A 127 6.93 -6.60 -1.06
C ARG A 127 6.41 -8.05 -1.12
N GLY A 128 5.11 -8.27 -0.91
CA GLY A 128 4.46 -9.58 -0.77
C GLY A 128 4.63 -10.23 0.61
N THR A 129 5.17 -9.52 1.59
CA THR A 129 5.46 -10.03 2.95
C THR A 129 4.19 -10.45 3.69
N LEU A 130 3.13 -9.64 3.61
CA LEU A 130 1.84 -9.89 4.27
C LEU A 130 1.18 -11.19 3.76
N THR A 131 0.97 -11.32 2.44
CA THR A 131 0.57 -12.59 1.83
C THR A 131 1.54 -13.74 2.17
N GLY A 132 2.85 -13.48 2.25
CA GLY A 132 3.84 -14.49 2.64
C GLY A 132 3.62 -15.06 4.04
N ASP A 133 3.23 -14.23 5.01
CA ASP A 133 2.86 -14.63 6.36
C ASP A 133 1.51 -15.36 6.40
N ILE A 134 0.51 -14.85 5.68
CA ILE A 134 -0.82 -15.47 5.56
C ILE A 134 -0.71 -16.89 4.98
N LEU A 135 0.07 -17.08 3.91
CA LEU A 135 0.28 -18.40 3.30
C LEU A 135 1.07 -19.36 4.21
N ARG A 136 1.93 -18.83 5.10
CA ARG A 136 2.59 -19.65 6.15
C ARG A 136 1.56 -20.14 7.17
N VAL A 137 0.59 -19.31 7.57
CA VAL A 137 -0.52 -19.75 8.44
C VAL A 137 -1.40 -20.78 7.73
N PHE A 138 -1.75 -20.57 6.46
CA PHE A 138 -2.55 -21.55 5.70
C PHE A 138 -1.85 -22.91 5.60
N SER A 139 -0.52 -22.93 5.42
CA SER A 139 0.28 -24.16 5.45
C SER A 139 0.24 -24.86 6.81
N GLN A 140 0.34 -24.11 7.92
CA GLN A 140 0.24 -24.66 9.28
C GLN A 140 -1.17 -25.18 9.61
N LEU A 141 -2.20 -24.57 9.03
CA LEU A 141 -3.62 -24.97 9.15
C LEU A 141 -4.07 -25.90 8.01
N GLY A 142 -3.14 -26.56 7.32
CA GLY A 142 -3.42 -27.43 6.17
C GLY A 142 -4.39 -28.59 6.48
N SER A 143 -4.53 -29.02 7.74
CA SER A 143 -5.56 -29.99 8.15
C SER A 143 -6.97 -29.42 8.14
N VAL A 144 -7.12 -28.13 8.46
CA VAL A 144 -8.40 -27.38 8.45
C VAL A 144 -8.78 -26.99 7.02
N LEU A 145 -7.79 -26.63 6.20
CA LEU A 145 -7.94 -26.17 4.82
C LEU A 145 -7.85 -27.28 3.76
N LYS A 146 -7.64 -28.55 4.16
CA LYS A 146 -7.33 -29.69 3.25
C LYS A 146 -8.25 -29.84 2.04
N ASN A 147 -9.54 -29.55 2.20
CA ASN A 147 -10.57 -29.71 1.18
C ASN A 147 -11.03 -28.37 0.59
N CYS A 148 -10.24 -27.30 0.77
CA CYS A 148 -10.48 -25.98 0.19
C CYS A 148 -9.47 -25.74 -0.92
N ASP A 149 -9.95 -25.44 -2.12
CA ASP A 149 -9.12 -24.84 -3.16
C ASP A 149 -8.86 -23.36 -2.81
N ILE A 150 -7.61 -22.92 -2.94
CA ILE A 150 -7.17 -21.58 -2.55
C ILE A 150 -6.35 -21.03 -3.70
N SER A 151 -6.67 -19.82 -4.15
CA SER A 151 -5.82 -19.08 -5.10
C SER A 151 -5.55 -17.66 -4.59
N VAL A 152 -4.34 -17.16 -4.85
CA VAL A 152 -3.94 -15.79 -4.50
C VAL A 152 -3.99 -14.91 -5.76
N ARG A 153 -4.59 -13.74 -5.64
CA ARG A 153 -4.74 -12.76 -6.71
C ARG A 153 -4.16 -11.43 -6.22
N LEU A 154 -3.13 -10.93 -6.90
CA LEU A 154 -2.39 -9.74 -6.46
C LEU A 154 -2.66 -8.60 -7.44
N VAL A 155 -3.20 -7.48 -6.97
CA VAL A 155 -3.50 -6.31 -7.82
C VAL A 155 -2.36 -5.31 -7.67
N GLU A 156 -1.52 -5.20 -8.71
CA GLU A 156 -0.26 -4.45 -8.69
C GLU A 156 0.03 -3.76 -10.03
N VAL A 157 0.36 -2.47 -9.97
CA VAL A 157 0.69 -1.64 -11.13
C VAL A 157 2.20 -1.51 -11.35
N SER A 158 3.01 -1.61 -10.29
CA SER A 158 4.47 -1.60 -10.37
C SER A 158 5.00 -2.97 -10.78
N GLN A 159 5.51 -3.06 -12.02
CA GLN A 159 6.24 -4.26 -12.47
C GLN A 159 7.42 -4.57 -11.53
N LYS A 160 8.07 -3.54 -10.96
CA LYS A 160 9.21 -3.75 -10.06
C LYS A 160 8.80 -4.40 -8.74
N LEU A 161 7.68 -3.98 -8.15
CA LEU A 161 7.13 -4.65 -6.96
C LEU A 161 6.62 -6.06 -7.30
N SER A 162 6.02 -6.26 -8.47
CA SER A 162 5.59 -7.59 -8.93
C SER A 162 6.75 -8.60 -9.01
N GLU A 163 7.92 -8.17 -9.51
CA GLU A 163 9.14 -9.00 -9.51
C GLU A 163 9.62 -9.35 -8.08
N ILE A 164 9.52 -8.40 -7.13
CA ILE A 164 9.87 -8.62 -5.72
C ILE A 164 8.87 -9.60 -5.08
N GLN A 165 7.57 -9.38 -5.26
CA GLN A 165 6.49 -10.24 -4.78
C GLN A 165 6.64 -11.68 -5.30
N ALA A 166 6.95 -11.86 -6.60
CA ALA A 166 7.23 -13.17 -7.18
C ALA A 166 8.37 -13.89 -6.44
N LEU A 167 9.53 -13.24 -6.29
CA LEU A 167 10.66 -13.80 -5.54
C LEU A 167 10.30 -14.09 -4.07
N THR A 168 9.57 -13.20 -3.41
CA THR A 168 9.10 -13.36 -2.02
C THR A 168 8.17 -14.56 -1.87
N LEU A 169 7.25 -14.80 -2.81
CA LEU A 169 6.18 -15.79 -2.67
C LEU A 169 6.50 -17.15 -3.28
N THR A 170 7.23 -17.19 -4.39
CA THR A 170 7.48 -18.43 -5.17
C THR A 170 8.94 -18.89 -5.14
N LYS A 171 9.89 -18.02 -4.75
CA LYS A 171 11.36 -18.18 -4.86
C LYS A 171 11.92 -18.16 -6.29
N GLU A 172 11.09 -18.01 -7.31
CA GLU A 172 11.50 -18.05 -8.71
C GLU A 172 11.25 -16.71 -9.40
N LYS A 173 12.05 -16.39 -10.43
CA LYS A 173 11.73 -15.26 -11.30
C LYS A 173 10.67 -15.69 -12.31
N ILE A 174 9.43 -15.26 -12.07
CA ILE A 174 8.30 -15.47 -12.97
C ILE A 174 8.47 -14.57 -14.21
N PRO A 175 8.37 -15.11 -15.45
CA PRO A 175 8.30 -14.29 -16.65
C PRO A 175 6.93 -13.61 -16.75
N LEU A 176 6.89 -12.46 -17.43
CA LEU A 176 5.61 -11.87 -17.85
C LEU A 176 4.88 -12.85 -18.79
N GLU A 177 3.57 -12.93 -18.62
CA GLU A 177 2.69 -13.61 -19.57
C GLU A 177 2.81 -12.94 -20.95
N LYS A 178 2.87 -13.75 -21.99
CA LYS A 178 3.06 -13.29 -23.38
C LYS A 178 1.76 -13.29 -24.17
N ASP A 179 0.75 -13.97 -23.67
CA ASP A 179 -0.60 -13.93 -24.23
C ASP A 179 -1.22 -12.54 -23.95
N ALA A 180 -1.57 -11.84 -25.04
CA ALA A 180 -2.19 -10.53 -24.97
C ALA A 180 -3.69 -10.58 -24.60
N GLU A 181 -4.31 -11.76 -24.65
CA GLU A 181 -5.70 -11.98 -24.22
C GLU A 181 -5.79 -12.35 -22.72
N SER A 182 -4.66 -12.63 -22.06
CA SER A 182 -4.63 -12.95 -20.63
C SER A 182 -4.80 -11.70 -19.76
N LEU A 183 -5.83 -11.70 -18.91
CA LEU A 183 -6.10 -10.63 -17.94
C LEU A 183 -5.07 -10.60 -16.79
N GLU A 184 -4.52 -11.76 -16.41
CA GLU A 184 -3.35 -11.81 -15.52
C GLU A 184 -2.04 -11.72 -16.33
N TYR A 185 -1.12 -10.85 -15.88
CA TYR A 185 0.15 -10.60 -16.58
C TYR A 185 1.34 -11.38 -15.99
N MET A 186 1.17 -12.06 -14.86
CA MET A 186 2.12 -13.03 -14.28
C MET A 186 1.37 -14.17 -13.59
N LYS A 187 1.94 -15.37 -13.61
CA LYS A 187 1.42 -16.60 -12.97
C LYS A 187 2.54 -17.34 -12.27
N GLY A 188 2.27 -17.89 -11.09
CA GLY A 188 3.22 -18.73 -10.37
C GLY A 188 2.54 -19.61 -9.32
N VAL A 189 3.37 -20.34 -8.57
CA VAL A 189 2.93 -21.20 -7.47
C VAL A 189 3.75 -20.83 -6.24
N SER A 190 3.08 -20.63 -5.11
CA SER A 190 3.73 -20.25 -3.86
C SER A 190 4.62 -21.37 -3.31
N LYS A 191 5.49 -21.03 -2.35
CA LYS A 191 6.25 -21.98 -1.53
C LYS A 191 5.40 -23.09 -0.87
N SER A 192 4.09 -22.89 -0.72
CA SER A 192 3.15 -23.87 -0.15
C SER A 192 2.27 -24.59 -1.20
N GLY A 193 2.54 -24.41 -2.50
CA GLY A 193 1.79 -25.06 -3.57
C GLY A 193 0.52 -24.33 -4.00
N ILE A 194 0.27 -23.13 -3.48
CA ILE A 194 -0.94 -22.34 -3.76
C ILE A 194 -0.72 -21.49 -5.03
N PRO A 195 -1.62 -21.53 -6.04
CA PRO A 195 -1.52 -20.68 -7.24
C PRO A 195 -1.53 -19.19 -6.89
N VAL A 196 -0.68 -18.41 -7.56
CA VAL A 196 -0.58 -16.95 -7.45
C VAL A 196 -0.69 -16.33 -8.84
N SER A 197 -1.50 -15.28 -8.99
CA SER A 197 -1.68 -14.56 -10.27
C SER A 197 -1.73 -13.05 -10.03
N TRP A 198 -1.15 -12.27 -10.95
CA TRP A 198 -1.04 -10.81 -10.84
C TRP A 198 -1.89 -10.08 -11.88
N TYR A 199 -2.60 -9.04 -11.46
CA TYR A 199 -3.56 -8.25 -12.23
C TYR A 199 -3.24 -6.76 -12.13
N ARG A 200 -3.55 -5.98 -13.16
CA ARG A 200 -3.33 -4.53 -13.16
C ARG A 200 -4.44 -3.75 -12.46
N ASP A 201 -5.64 -4.31 -12.48
CA ASP A 201 -6.87 -3.71 -11.98
C ASP A 201 -7.68 -4.79 -11.23
N LEU A 202 -8.46 -4.39 -10.23
CA LEU A 202 -9.37 -5.29 -9.52
C LEU A 202 -10.42 -5.87 -10.46
N LYS A 203 -10.86 -5.11 -11.49
CA LYS A 203 -11.86 -5.57 -12.46
C LYS A 203 -11.41 -6.84 -13.20
N ASP A 204 -10.10 -6.96 -13.45
CA ASP A 204 -9.46 -8.04 -14.23
C ASP A 204 -9.37 -9.35 -13.42
N VAL A 205 -9.50 -9.28 -12.08
CA VAL A 205 -9.55 -10.45 -11.21
C VAL A 205 -10.85 -11.22 -11.47
N PRO A 206 -10.84 -12.53 -11.75
CA PRO A 206 -12.06 -13.30 -12.01
C PRO A 206 -13.04 -13.27 -10.84
N GLU A 207 -14.34 -13.18 -11.13
CA GLU A 207 -15.39 -13.27 -10.11
C GLU A 207 -15.36 -14.63 -9.37
N GLY A 208 -15.64 -14.60 -8.07
CA GLY A 208 -15.60 -15.78 -7.21
C GLY A 208 -15.89 -15.43 -5.75
N TYR A 209 -16.00 -16.44 -4.90
CA TYR A 209 -16.07 -16.24 -3.45
C TYR A 209 -14.67 -15.79 -2.97
N SER A 210 -14.55 -14.54 -2.50
CA SER A 210 -13.24 -13.89 -2.41
C SER A 210 -13.07 -13.09 -1.13
N PHE A 211 -11.90 -13.25 -0.51
CA PHE A 211 -11.44 -12.41 0.59
C PHE A 211 -10.52 -11.32 0.05
N TYR A 212 -10.91 -10.07 0.24
CA TYR A 212 -10.16 -8.90 -0.20
C TYR A 212 -9.37 -8.30 0.97
N LEU A 213 -8.11 -7.96 0.72
CA LEU A 213 -7.20 -7.33 1.66
C LEU A 213 -6.66 -6.04 1.07
N ALA A 214 -6.75 -4.95 1.81
CA ALA A 214 -6.11 -3.67 1.48
C ALA A 214 -5.47 -3.13 2.75
N HIS A 215 -4.15 -3.12 2.80
CA HIS A 215 -3.35 -2.66 3.95
C HIS A 215 -2.37 -1.61 3.46
N GLU A 216 -2.47 -0.38 3.99
CA GLU A 216 -1.68 0.79 3.52
C GLU A 216 -1.79 0.96 1.99
N PHE A 217 -3.05 1.08 1.52
CA PHE A 217 -3.39 1.11 0.09
C PHE A 217 -4.32 2.27 -0.26
N PHE A 218 -5.29 2.58 0.60
CA PHE A 218 -6.27 3.62 0.34
C PHE A 218 -5.71 5.02 0.62
N ASP A 219 -4.71 5.14 1.50
CA ASP A 219 -4.04 6.40 1.82
C ASP A 219 -3.12 6.90 0.69
N ALA A 220 -2.60 5.99 -0.13
CA ALA A 220 -1.81 6.25 -1.33
C ALA A 220 -2.67 6.55 -2.59
N LEU A 221 -4.01 6.50 -2.49
CA LEU A 221 -4.89 6.82 -3.62
C LEU A 221 -5.03 8.35 -3.81
N PRO A 222 -5.15 8.85 -5.07
CA PRO A 222 -5.28 10.27 -5.35
C PRO A 222 -6.45 10.97 -4.63
N VAL A 223 -6.14 11.96 -3.79
CA VAL A 223 -7.17 12.79 -3.11
C VAL A 223 -7.36 14.16 -3.77
N HIS A 224 -8.62 14.51 -4.01
CA HIS A 224 -9.03 15.88 -4.29
C HIS A 224 -9.19 16.63 -2.96
N LYS A 225 -8.68 17.85 -2.88
CA LYS A 225 -8.78 18.70 -1.67
C LYS A 225 -9.72 19.85 -1.95
N PHE A 226 -10.62 20.16 -1.02
CA PHE A 226 -11.56 21.28 -1.15
C PHE A 226 -11.52 22.18 0.07
N GLN A 227 -11.74 23.47 -0.17
CA GLN A 227 -11.94 24.51 0.84
C GLN A 227 -13.30 25.17 0.64
N LYS A 228 -14.02 25.40 1.73
CA LYS A 228 -15.31 26.09 1.77
C LYS A 228 -15.08 27.59 1.73
N THR A 229 -15.81 28.28 0.85
CA THR A 229 -15.73 29.73 0.67
C THR A 229 -17.13 30.36 0.77
N PRO A 230 -17.27 31.67 0.93
CA PRO A 230 -18.57 32.35 0.88
C PRO A 230 -19.33 32.15 -0.45
N GLN A 231 -18.63 31.71 -1.52
CA GLN A 231 -19.19 31.43 -2.83
C GLN A 231 -19.30 29.91 -3.13
N GLY A 232 -19.36 29.07 -2.09
CA GLY A 232 -19.43 27.60 -2.18
C GLY A 232 -18.06 26.92 -2.04
N TRP A 233 -17.97 25.63 -2.38
CA TRP A 233 -16.70 24.92 -2.34
C TRP A 233 -15.76 25.37 -3.47
N ARG A 234 -14.45 25.35 -3.21
CA ARG A 234 -13.40 25.50 -4.22
C ARG A 234 -12.39 24.40 -4.03
N GLU A 235 -12.04 23.73 -5.13
CA GLU A 235 -10.98 22.74 -5.14
C GLU A 235 -9.61 23.41 -5.03
N VAL A 236 -8.70 22.76 -4.32
CA VAL A 236 -7.29 23.16 -4.21
C VAL A 236 -6.52 22.51 -5.35
N PHE A 237 -5.73 23.32 -6.02
CA PHE A 237 -4.90 22.98 -7.16
C PHE A 237 -3.42 23.25 -6.84
N VAL A 238 -2.52 22.61 -7.58
CA VAL A 238 -1.07 22.87 -7.59
C VAL A 238 -0.71 23.66 -8.84
N ASP A 239 -0.05 24.80 -8.62
CA ASP A 239 0.40 25.74 -9.64
C ASP A 239 1.89 26.07 -9.45
N ILE A 240 2.51 26.69 -10.46
CA ILE A 240 3.87 27.22 -10.37
C ILE A 240 3.83 28.54 -9.58
N ASP A 241 4.86 28.80 -8.78
CA ASP A 241 5.04 30.09 -8.11
C ASP A 241 5.42 31.16 -9.17
N PRO A 242 4.64 32.26 -9.31
CA PRO A 242 4.87 33.26 -10.36
C PRO A 242 6.18 34.04 -10.19
N GLN A 243 6.80 33.99 -9.00
CA GLN A 243 8.09 34.63 -8.72
C GLN A 243 9.27 33.65 -8.81
N VAL A 244 9.03 32.35 -8.70
CA VAL A 244 10.07 31.31 -8.64
C VAL A 244 9.67 30.11 -9.51
N SER A 245 10.20 30.04 -10.73
CA SER A 245 9.81 29.05 -11.76
C SER A 245 9.90 27.58 -11.34
N ASP A 246 10.78 27.29 -10.38
CA ASP A 246 11.14 25.95 -9.93
C ASP A 246 10.52 25.63 -8.55
N LYS A 247 9.48 26.39 -8.16
CA LYS A 247 8.71 26.20 -6.93
C LYS A 247 7.24 26.01 -7.29
N LEU A 248 6.59 25.08 -6.61
CA LEU A 248 5.15 24.87 -6.69
C LEU A 248 4.45 25.52 -5.50
N ARG A 249 3.15 25.80 -5.64
CA ARG A 249 2.28 26.37 -4.61
C ARG A 249 0.88 25.78 -4.72
N PHE A 250 0.14 25.78 -3.62
CA PHE A 250 -1.30 25.57 -3.65
C PHE A 250 -2.03 26.85 -4.08
N VAL A 251 -3.09 26.70 -4.87
CA VAL A 251 -4.02 27.76 -5.31
C VAL A 251 -5.45 27.23 -5.24
N LEU A 252 -6.44 28.12 -5.14
CA LEU A 252 -7.85 27.73 -5.25
C LEU A 252 -8.34 27.83 -6.69
N ALA A 253 -9.19 26.89 -7.10
CA ALA A 253 -9.97 27.01 -8.32
C ALA A 253 -10.81 28.31 -8.31
N PRO A 254 -11.01 29.00 -9.45
CA PRO A 254 -11.83 30.21 -9.50
C PRO A 254 -13.33 29.90 -9.32
N CYS A 255 -13.77 28.71 -9.74
CA CYS A 255 -15.15 28.25 -9.71
C CYS A 255 -15.25 26.80 -9.17
N ALA A 256 -16.48 26.33 -9.00
CA ALA A 256 -16.81 24.93 -8.75
C ALA A 256 -16.20 24.01 -9.83
N THR A 257 -15.69 22.85 -9.44
CA THR A 257 -15.18 21.82 -10.35
C THR A 257 -16.09 20.59 -10.32
N PRO A 258 -16.07 19.72 -11.36
CA PRO A 258 -16.92 18.52 -11.37
C PRO A 258 -16.71 17.59 -10.16
N ALA A 259 -15.51 17.60 -9.57
CA ALA A 259 -15.18 16.80 -8.40
C ALA A 259 -15.91 17.27 -7.11
N GLU A 260 -16.50 18.48 -7.08
CA GLU A 260 -17.38 18.93 -5.98
C GLU A 260 -18.56 17.97 -5.78
N ALA A 261 -19.00 17.25 -6.82
CA ALA A 261 -20.08 16.26 -6.75
C ALA A 261 -19.80 15.08 -5.80
N PHE A 262 -18.53 14.83 -5.42
CA PHE A 262 -18.17 13.80 -4.44
C PHE A 262 -18.20 14.30 -2.99
N ILE A 263 -18.28 15.62 -2.77
CA ILE A 263 -18.48 16.21 -1.43
C ILE A 263 -19.88 15.84 -0.92
N GLN A 264 -19.95 15.50 0.36
CA GLN A 264 -21.18 15.04 0.98
C GLN A 264 -22.14 16.22 1.24
N ARG A 265 -23.45 16.02 1.02
CA ARG A 265 -24.44 17.11 1.16
C ARG A 265 -24.61 17.59 2.61
N ASP A 266 -24.29 16.73 3.56
CA ASP A 266 -24.28 16.97 5.01
C ASP A 266 -22.90 17.44 5.51
N GLU A 267 -21.97 17.81 4.62
CA GLU A 267 -20.61 18.20 5.00
C GLU A 267 -20.56 19.50 5.81
N THR A 268 -20.20 19.36 7.09
CA THR A 268 -20.06 20.47 8.04
C THR A 268 -18.66 21.08 8.07
N ARG A 269 -17.62 20.35 7.63
CA ARG A 269 -16.22 20.81 7.64
C ARG A 269 -16.02 22.01 6.69
N ASP A 270 -14.96 22.77 6.94
CA ASP A 270 -14.51 23.85 6.04
C ASP A 270 -13.42 23.41 5.05
N HIS A 271 -12.77 22.27 5.31
CA HIS A 271 -11.85 21.63 4.38
C HIS A 271 -12.14 20.13 4.36
N VAL A 272 -12.13 19.52 3.18
CA VAL A 272 -12.41 18.10 3.01
C VAL A 272 -11.51 17.50 1.92
N GLU A 273 -11.04 16.29 2.17
CA GLU A 273 -10.27 15.47 1.24
C GLU A 273 -11.18 14.34 0.75
N VAL A 274 -11.26 14.14 -0.57
CA VAL A 274 -12.19 13.19 -1.19
C VAL A 274 -11.45 12.35 -2.24
N CYS A 275 -11.60 11.04 -2.17
CA CYS A 275 -11.00 10.11 -3.12
C CYS A 275 -12.10 9.39 -3.95
N PRO A 276 -12.36 9.81 -5.20
CA PRO A 276 -13.29 9.13 -6.09
C PRO A 276 -12.89 7.67 -6.36
N ASP A 277 -11.60 7.42 -6.60
CA ASP A 277 -11.04 6.09 -6.90
C ASP A 277 -11.31 5.10 -5.75
N ALA A 278 -11.12 5.53 -4.50
CA ALA A 278 -11.49 4.74 -3.32
C ALA A 278 -12.99 4.39 -3.29
N GLY A 279 -13.85 5.35 -3.67
CA GLY A 279 -15.30 5.15 -3.73
C GLY A 279 -15.72 4.13 -4.78
N VAL A 280 -15.09 4.17 -5.97
CA VAL A 280 -15.29 3.18 -7.04
C VAL A 280 -14.86 1.78 -6.58
N LEU A 281 -13.69 1.66 -5.96
CA LEU A 281 -13.21 0.38 -5.44
C LEU A 281 -14.13 -0.20 -4.35
N ILE A 282 -14.62 0.61 -3.42
CA ILE A 282 -15.59 0.14 -2.42
C ILE A 282 -16.91 -0.29 -3.06
N GLN A 283 -17.40 0.41 -4.08
CA GLN A 283 -18.61 0.01 -4.81
C GLN A 283 -18.43 -1.34 -5.53
N GLU A 284 -17.28 -1.57 -6.15
CA GLU A 284 -16.92 -2.84 -6.81
C GLU A 284 -16.76 -3.99 -5.80
N LEU A 285 -15.99 -3.79 -4.72
CA LEU A 285 -15.84 -4.77 -3.63
C LEU A 285 -17.20 -5.14 -3.03
N SER A 286 -18.05 -4.13 -2.76
CA SER A 286 -19.40 -4.33 -2.23
C SER A 286 -20.30 -5.09 -3.21
N GLN A 287 -20.16 -4.83 -4.51
CA GLN A 287 -20.91 -5.54 -5.55
C GLN A 287 -20.50 -7.02 -5.63
N ARG A 288 -19.18 -7.30 -5.65
CA ARG A 288 -18.65 -8.67 -5.68
C ARG A 288 -19.07 -9.46 -4.44
N ILE A 289 -18.81 -8.92 -3.24
CA ILE A 289 -19.17 -9.56 -1.97
C ILE A 289 -20.68 -9.84 -1.88
N ALA A 290 -21.54 -8.95 -2.41
CA ALA A 290 -22.99 -9.17 -2.44
C ALA A 290 -23.43 -10.27 -3.43
N LEU A 291 -22.71 -10.47 -4.55
CA LEU A 291 -23.02 -11.47 -5.58
C LEU A 291 -22.45 -12.86 -5.25
N THR A 292 -21.16 -12.93 -4.95
CA THR A 292 -20.41 -14.20 -4.84
C THR A 292 -20.05 -14.56 -3.40
N GLY A 293 -20.25 -13.65 -2.45
CA GLY A 293 -19.85 -13.81 -1.05
C GLY A 293 -18.36 -13.54 -0.81
N GLY A 294 -17.93 -13.77 0.43
CA GLY A 294 -16.58 -13.46 0.90
C GLY A 294 -16.60 -12.27 1.87
N ALA A 295 -15.50 -11.53 1.94
CA ALA A 295 -15.38 -10.35 2.81
C ALA A 295 -14.25 -9.43 2.32
N ALA A 296 -14.25 -8.16 2.73
CA ALA A 296 -13.07 -7.30 2.63
C ALA A 296 -12.57 -6.91 4.02
N LEU A 297 -11.25 -6.87 4.20
CA LEU A 297 -10.56 -6.29 5.35
C LEU A 297 -9.67 -5.14 4.88
N ILE A 298 -9.94 -3.95 5.38
CA ILE A 298 -9.23 -2.71 5.04
C ILE A 298 -8.56 -2.20 6.31
N ALA A 299 -7.25 -1.97 6.27
CA ALA A 299 -6.45 -1.56 7.42
C ALA A 299 -5.54 -0.39 7.03
N ASP A 300 -5.87 0.81 7.51
CA ASP A 300 -5.23 2.03 7.00
C ASP A 300 -5.20 3.19 8.02
N TYR A 301 -4.35 4.18 7.76
CA TYR A 301 -4.38 5.47 8.45
C TYR A 301 -5.69 6.19 8.14
N GLY A 302 -6.40 6.69 9.16
CA GLY A 302 -7.69 7.30 8.86
C GLY A 302 -8.49 7.87 10.02
N HIS A 303 -9.72 8.24 9.69
CA HIS A 303 -10.74 8.79 10.57
C HIS A 303 -12.15 8.43 10.07
N ASP A 304 -13.18 8.71 10.88
CA ASP A 304 -14.58 8.49 10.52
C ASP A 304 -15.28 9.85 10.41
N GLY A 305 -15.05 10.58 9.31
CA GLY A 305 -15.65 11.91 9.07
C GLY A 305 -15.13 13.09 9.90
N THR A 306 -14.11 12.91 10.75
CA THR A 306 -13.69 13.92 11.75
C THR A 306 -12.49 14.81 11.39
N LYS A 307 -11.57 14.39 10.51
CA LYS A 307 -10.42 15.23 10.09
C LYS A 307 -10.71 16.01 8.81
N THR A 308 -9.83 16.95 8.49
CA THR A 308 -10.01 17.94 7.42
C THR A 308 -8.87 17.92 6.41
N ASP A 309 -7.71 18.48 6.75
CA ASP A 309 -6.49 18.48 5.94
C ASP A 309 -5.50 17.47 6.52
N THR A 310 -5.13 16.46 5.72
CA THR A 310 -4.24 15.37 6.17
C THR A 310 -3.19 14.98 5.13
N PHE A 311 -3.34 15.43 3.86
CA PHE A 311 -2.38 15.20 2.78
C PHE A 311 -0.98 15.71 3.13
N ARG A 312 -0.01 14.79 3.13
CA ARG A 312 1.34 15.01 3.65
C ARG A 312 2.37 14.14 2.95
N GLY A 313 3.65 14.51 3.10
CA GLY A 313 4.78 13.78 2.54
C GLY A 313 5.68 13.17 3.61
N PHE A 314 6.30 12.03 3.31
CA PHE A 314 7.33 11.42 4.16
C PHE A 314 8.60 11.12 3.38
N CYS A 315 9.75 11.44 3.99
CA CYS A 315 11.09 11.09 3.47
C CYS A 315 12.00 10.77 4.65
N GLY A 316 12.68 9.62 4.64
CA GLY A 316 13.53 9.14 5.73
C GLY A 316 12.84 9.17 7.11
N HIS A 317 11.59 8.69 7.17
CA HIS A 317 10.73 8.68 8.37
C HIS A 317 10.44 10.07 8.99
N LYS A 318 10.57 11.16 8.21
CA LYS A 318 10.26 12.52 8.64
C LYS A 318 9.20 13.15 7.74
N LEU A 319 8.38 14.02 8.34
CA LEU A 319 7.45 14.87 7.59
C LEU A 319 8.22 15.73 6.61
N HIS A 320 7.80 15.70 5.35
CA HIS A 320 8.41 16.40 4.23
C HIS A 320 7.35 17.27 3.54
N ASP A 321 7.72 18.47 3.09
CA ASP A 321 6.82 19.34 2.34
C ASP A 321 6.51 18.68 0.99
N VAL A 322 5.23 18.36 0.78
CA VAL A 322 4.75 17.65 -0.41
C VAL A 322 5.21 18.32 -1.71
N LEU A 323 5.31 19.66 -1.75
CA LEU A 323 5.66 20.42 -2.95
C LEU A 323 7.18 20.56 -3.19
N ILE A 324 8.02 20.22 -2.21
CA ILE A 324 9.48 20.32 -2.34
C ILE A 324 10.05 19.03 -2.92
N ALA A 325 10.81 19.16 -4.02
CA ALA A 325 11.47 18.04 -4.71
C ALA A 325 10.50 16.86 -5.00
N PRO A 326 9.38 17.09 -5.71
CA PRO A 326 8.39 16.03 -6.01
C PRO A 326 9.05 14.78 -6.61
N GLY A 327 8.49 13.62 -6.28
CA GLY A 327 9.03 12.31 -6.65
C GLY A 327 10.18 11.80 -5.76
N THR A 328 10.57 12.51 -4.69
CA THR A 328 11.57 12.03 -3.72
C THR A 328 11.04 11.73 -2.34
N ALA A 329 9.74 11.90 -2.10
CA ALA A 329 9.04 11.61 -0.87
C ALA A 329 7.77 10.82 -1.20
N ASP A 330 7.37 9.95 -0.27
CA ASP A 330 6.10 9.24 -0.32
C ASP A 330 4.97 10.22 0.03
N LEU A 331 3.80 10.09 -0.59
CA LEU A 331 2.65 10.99 -0.40
C LEU A 331 1.44 10.18 0.09
N THR A 332 0.82 10.64 1.17
CA THR A 332 -0.29 9.94 1.84
C THR A 332 -1.35 10.95 2.32
N ALA A 333 -2.60 10.52 2.35
CA ALA A 333 -3.71 11.22 2.98
C ALA A 333 -4.54 10.24 3.83
N ASP A 334 -5.05 10.67 4.98
CA ASP A 334 -5.85 9.81 5.86
C ASP A 334 -7.16 9.38 5.18
N VAL A 335 -7.47 8.10 5.31
CA VAL A 335 -8.71 7.51 4.80
C VAL A 335 -9.92 7.95 5.63
N ASP A 336 -10.90 8.58 4.97
CA ASP A 336 -12.22 8.84 5.56
C ASP A 336 -13.10 7.58 5.47
N PHE A 337 -13.06 6.76 6.51
CA PHE A 337 -13.88 5.54 6.62
C PHE A 337 -15.39 5.83 6.62
N SER A 338 -15.82 7.07 6.95
CA SER A 338 -17.23 7.47 6.83
C SER A 338 -17.66 7.58 5.37
N TYR A 339 -16.73 7.99 4.50
CA TYR A 339 -16.94 8.03 3.06
C TYR A 339 -16.91 6.61 2.47
N LEU A 340 -15.96 5.76 2.86
CA LEU A 340 -15.96 4.34 2.44
C LEU A 340 -17.27 3.64 2.82
N ARG A 341 -17.74 3.79 4.07
CA ARG A 341 -19.03 3.24 4.54
C ARG A 341 -20.21 3.72 3.68
N ARG A 342 -20.24 5.00 3.30
CA ARG A 342 -21.28 5.56 2.40
C ARG A 342 -21.19 4.99 0.98
N MET A 343 -19.98 4.80 0.45
CA MET A 343 -19.77 4.25 -0.89
C MET A 343 -20.15 2.77 -1.01
N ALA A 344 -20.24 2.02 0.09
CA ALA A 344 -20.81 0.66 0.09
C ALA A 344 -22.33 0.63 -0.21
N GLN A 345 -23.02 1.79 -0.14
CA GLN A 345 -24.43 1.98 -0.52
C GLN A 345 -25.43 1.00 0.12
N GLY A 346 -25.08 0.40 1.26
CA GLY A 346 -25.91 -0.63 1.90
C GLY A 346 -26.08 -1.93 1.11
N LYS A 347 -25.21 -2.20 0.11
CA LYS A 347 -25.17 -3.52 -0.57
C LYS A 347 -24.64 -4.61 0.37
N VAL A 348 -23.67 -4.24 1.20
CA VAL A 348 -22.99 -5.07 2.20
C VAL A 348 -23.05 -4.38 3.55
N ALA A 349 -22.91 -5.16 4.63
CA ALA A 349 -22.71 -4.63 5.95
C ALA A 349 -21.28 -4.10 6.11
N SER A 350 -21.12 -3.01 6.84
CA SER A 350 -19.81 -2.41 7.15
C SER A 350 -19.56 -2.45 8.65
N LEU A 351 -18.40 -2.95 9.07
CA LEU A 351 -17.96 -2.96 10.47
C LEU A 351 -16.77 -2.04 10.68
N GLY A 352 -16.74 -1.39 11.84
CA GLY A 352 -15.73 -0.39 12.19
C GLY A 352 -16.00 1.01 11.59
N PRO A 353 -14.98 1.87 11.51
CA PRO A 353 -13.58 1.58 11.82
C PRO A 353 -13.36 1.35 13.32
N ILE A 354 -12.49 0.39 13.66
CA ILE A 354 -11.96 0.21 15.03
C ILE A 354 -10.45 0.39 15.05
N LYS A 355 -9.86 0.75 16.19
CA LYS A 355 -8.41 0.99 16.29
C LYS A 355 -7.61 -0.29 16.10
N GLN A 356 -6.45 -0.18 15.43
CA GLN A 356 -5.54 -1.32 15.21
C GLN A 356 -5.22 -2.06 16.50
N LYS A 357 -4.88 -1.35 17.58
CA LYS A 357 -4.60 -1.98 18.87
C LYS A 357 -5.78 -2.82 19.39
N THR A 358 -7.01 -2.39 19.11
CA THR A 358 -8.24 -3.09 19.55
C THR A 358 -8.47 -4.33 18.70
N PHE A 359 -8.39 -4.21 17.37
CA PHE A 359 -8.50 -5.34 16.45
C PHE A 359 -7.45 -6.42 16.75
N LEU A 360 -6.17 -6.05 16.87
CA LEU A 360 -5.09 -6.98 17.16
C LEU A 360 -5.21 -7.62 18.56
N LYS A 361 -5.67 -6.87 19.57
CA LYS A 361 -6.01 -7.40 20.91
C LYS A 361 -7.09 -8.47 20.82
N ASN A 362 -8.18 -8.17 20.13
CA ASN A 362 -9.30 -9.08 19.90
C ASN A 362 -8.94 -10.28 19.01
N MET A 363 -7.87 -10.19 18.21
CA MET A 363 -7.31 -11.34 17.48
C MET A 363 -6.33 -12.19 18.31
N GLY A 364 -6.01 -11.80 19.56
CA GLY A 364 -5.16 -12.58 20.47
C GLY A 364 -3.65 -12.32 20.36
N ILE A 365 -3.25 -11.11 19.94
CA ILE A 365 -1.84 -10.74 19.72
C ILE A 365 -0.90 -11.04 20.90
N ASP A 366 -1.33 -10.85 22.16
CA ASP A 366 -0.46 -11.09 23.32
C ASP A 366 -0.10 -12.57 23.48
N VAL A 367 -1.07 -13.46 23.21
CA VAL A 367 -0.89 -14.91 23.27
C VAL A 367 0.12 -15.33 22.21
N ARG A 368 0.01 -14.75 21.00
CA ARG A 368 0.94 -15.05 19.91
C ARG A 368 2.35 -14.53 20.20
N LEU A 369 2.49 -13.32 20.72
CA LEU A 369 3.77 -12.75 21.17
C LEU A 369 4.43 -13.67 22.21
N LYS A 370 3.68 -14.07 23.25
CA LYS A 370 4.19 -14.93 24.33
C LYS A 370 4.75 -16.24 23.77
N VAL A 371 4.00 -16.92 22.90
CA VAL A 371 4.43 -18.19 22.27
C VAL A 371 5.70 -18.01 21.42
N LEU A 372 5.88 -16.86 20.75
CA LEU A 372 7.09 -16.59 19.97
C LEU A 372 8.28 -16.29 20.89
N VAL A 373 8.14 -15.42 21.89
CA VAL A 373 9.21 -15.06 22.84
C VAL A 373 9.70 -16.29 23.63
N GLU A 374 8.78 -17.18 24.03
CA GLU A 374 9.11 -18.46 24.70
C GLU A 374 9.91 -19.41 23.79
N LYS A 375 9.63 -19.43 22.47
CA LYS A 375 10.30 -20.30 21.50
C LYS A 375 11.58 -19.72 20.89
N SER A 376 11.77 -18.42 20.90
CA SER A 376 13.02 -17.79 20.49
C SER A 376 14.09 -18.04 21.55
N GLU A 377 15.21 -18.66 21.18
CA GLU A 377 16.37 -18.82 22.08
C GLU A 377 17.25 -17.56 22.09
N GLU A 378 17.36 -16.90 20.94
CA GLU A 378 18.19 -15.71 20.71
C GLU A 378 17.63 -14.43 21.39
N PRO A 379 18.40 -13.74 22.25
CA PRO A 379 17.96 -12.50 22.91
C PRO A 379 17.64 -11.36 21.94
N SER A 380 18.37 -11.26 20.81
CA SER A 380 18.14 -10.25 19.77
C SER A 380 16.77 -10.39 19.12
N VAL A 381 16.38 -11.62 18.76
CA VAL A 381 15.07 -11.93 18.17
C VAL A 381 13.94 -11.64 19.17
N ARG A 382 14.13 -11.97 20.46
CA ARG A 382 13.17 -11.61 21.52
C ARG A 382 12.98 -10.10 21.61
N GLN A 383 14.06 -9.32 21.55
CA GLN A 383 13.98 -7.86 21.60
C GLN A 383 13.24 -7.30 20.38
N GLN A 384 13.53 -7.78 19.17
CA GLN A 384 12.84 -7.38 17.94
C GLN A 384 11.33 -7.69 17.99
N LEU A 385 10.94 -8.85 18.53
CA LEU A 385 9.52 -9.20 18.72
C LEU A 385 8.79 -8.24 19.67
N LEU A 386 9.45 -7.83 20.77
CA LEU A 386 8.89 -6.88 21.74
C LEU A 386 8.79 -5.46 21.16
N GLU A 387 9.80 -5.00 20.42
CA GLU A 387 9.81 -3.69 19.75
C GLU A 387 8.76 -3.61 18.64
N GLY A 388 8.62 -4.67 17.84
CA GLY A 388 7.59 -4.77 16.80
C GLY A 388 6.17 -4.80 17.40
N TYR A 389 5.97 -5.53 18.51
CA TYR A 389 4.70 -5.51 19.25
C TYR A 389 4.37 -4.11 19.78
N ASP A 390 5.31 -3.42 20.44
CA ASP A 390 5.08 -2.04 20.91
C ASP A 390 4.79 -1.10 19.74
N MET A 391 5.49 -1.21 18.61
CA MET A 391 5.21 -0.40 17.42
C MET A 391 3.75 -0.56 16.94
N LEU A 392 3.25 -1.80 16.86
CA LEU A 392 1.89 -2.11 16.41
C LEU A 392 0.80 -1.72 17.42
N MET A 393 1.06 -1.85 18.72
CA MET A 393 0.04 -1.74 19.77
C MET A 393 0.03 -0.39 20.50
N ASN A 394 1.15 0.34 20.50
CA ASN A 394 1.29 1.58 21.26
C ASN A 394 0.41 2.70 20.67
N PRO A 395 -0.47 3.32 21.47
CA PRO A 395 -1.36 4.41 21.05
C PRO A 395 -0.66 5.58 20.33
N VAL A 396 0.55 5.93 20.75
CA VAL A 396 1.31 7.06 20.19
C VAL A 396 1.96 6.70 18.86
N LYS A 397 2.27 5.41 18.66
CA LYS A 397 2.85 4.84 17.42
C LYS A 397 1.73 4.46 16.46
N MET A 398 1.58 3.19 16.06
CA MET A 398 0.56 2.77 15.08
C MET A 398 -0.82 2.51 15.69
N GLY A 399 -0.87 2.11 16.98
CA GLY A 399 -2.03 1.46 17.60
C GLY A 399 -3.36 2.21 17.53
N ASP A 400 -3.34 3.55 17.63
CA ASP A 400 -4.54 4.40 17.48
C ASP A 400 -4.57 5.23 16.17
N ARG A 401 -3.48 5.22 15.39
CA ARG A 401 -3.41 5.92 14.10
C ARG A 401 -4.04 5.10 12.98
N PHE A 402 -3.78 3.79 12.99
CA PHE A 402 -4.42 2.82 12.10
C PHE A 402 -5.80 2.43 12.58
N ASN A 403 -6.66 2.14 11.61
CA ASN A 403 -7.99 1.60 11.86
C ASN A 403 -8.28 0.43 10.93
N PHE A 404 -9.01 -0.56 11.46
CA PHE A 404 -9.53 -1.71 10.73
C PHE A 404 -11.01 -1.50 10.42
N PHE A 405 -11.39 -1.77 9.19
CA PHE A 405 -12.74 -1.66 8.65
C PHE A 405 -13.02 -2.87 7.77
N ALA A 406 -14.22 -3.47 7.89
CA ALA A 406 -14.57 -4.67 7.13
C ALA A 406 -15.88 -4.53 6.38
N LEU A 407 -15.97 -5.20 5.22
CA LEU A 407 -17.19 -5.34 4.43
C LEU A 407 -17.61 -6.81 4.41
N LEU A 408 -18.87 -7.09 4.73
CA LEU A 408 -19.42 -8.44 4.90
C LEU A 408 -20.82 -8.57 4.27
N PRO A 409 -21.21 -9.75 3.74
CA PRO A 409 -22.58 -10.00 3.32
C PRO A 409 -23.54 -9.83 4.50
N HIS A 410 -24.69 -9.18 4.31
CA HIS A 410 -25.69 -8.99 5.38
C HIS A 410 -26.10 -10.30 6.08
N GLN A 411 -26.17 -11.40 5.33
CA GLN A 411 -26.49 -12.74 5.84
C GLN A 411 -25.47 -13.26 6.89
N ARG A 412 -24.20 -12.83 6.83
CA ARG A 412 -23.14 -13.20 7.77
C ARG A 412 -23.41 -12.67 9.19
N LEU A 413 -24.12 -11.55 9.31
CA LEU A 413 -24.46 -10.90 10.60
C LEU A 413 -25.87 -11.24 11.11
N GLN A 414 -26.75 -11.78 10.27
CA GLN A 414 -28.15 -12.05 10.64
C GLN A 414 -28.41 -13.46 11.18
N GLY A 415 -27.43 -14.36 11.10
CA GLY A 415 -27.59 -15.78 11.40
C GLY A 415 -28.30 -16.50 10.26
N GLY A 416 -27.71 -17.57 9.73
CA GLY A 416 -28.20 -18.22 8.52
C GLY A 416 -29.60 -18.80 8.69
N SER A 417 -30.55 -18.37 7.84
CA SER A 417 -31.89 -18.94 7.75
C SER A 417 -31.85 -20.32 7.08
N ARG A 418 -31.46 -21.35 7.85
CA ARG A 418 -31.90 -22.71 7.54
C ARG A 418 -33.40 -22.80 7.82
N GLU A 419 -34.11 -23.63 7.06
CA GLU A 419 -35.52 -23.93 7.35
C GLU A 419 -35.60 -24.58 8.74
N MET A 420 -36.22 -23.87 9.69
CA MET A 420 -36.38 -24.34 11.06
C MET A 420 -37.80 -24.88 11.25
N SER A 421 -37.92 -26.10 11.75
CA SER A 421 -39.17 -26.59 12.33
C SER A 421 -39.57 -25.70 13.50
N ALA A 422 -40.86 -25.40 13.63
CA ALA A 422 -41.38 -24.52 14.67
C ALA A 422 -41.01 -25.01 16.08
N GLY A 423 -40.16 -24.26 16.80
CA GLY A 423 -39.81 -24.55 18.20
C GLY A 423 -38.37 -24.25 18.62
N GLN A 424 -37.44 -23.98 17.70
CA GLN A 424 -36.06 -23.63 18.03
C GLN A 424 -35.79 -22.11 17.99
N SER A 425 -35.01 -21.60 18.94
CA SER A 425 -34.52 -20.22 18.97
C SER A 425 -33.57 -19.95 17.79
N LYS A 426 -33.67 -18.78 17.16
CA LYS A 426 -32.73 -18.38 16.09
C LYS A 426 -31.28 -18.51 16.60
N PRO A 427 -30.38 -19.22 15.91
CA PRO A 427 -28.96 -19.18 16.25
C PRO A 427 -28.46 -17.74 16.07
N SER A 428 -27.82 -17.19 17.10
CA SER A 428 -27.12 -15.92 16.98
C SER A 428 -26.04 -16.03 15.90
N ALA A 429 -25.82 -14.96 15.14
CA ALA A 429 -24.68 -14.91 14.23
C ALA A 429 -23.38 -15.14 15.02
N ALA A 430 -22.45 -15.90 14.43
CA ALA A 430 -21.11 -16.01 15.02
C ALA A 430 -20.47 -14.62 15.06
N PRO A 431 -19.70 -14.27 16.11
CA PRO A 431 -18.97 -13.00 16.15
C PRO A 431 -18.04 -12.86 14.94
N VAL A 432 -17.68 -11.64 14.59
CA VAL A 432 -16.67 -11.33 13.57
C VAL A 432 -15.34 -11.12 14.27
N ALA A 433 -14.37 -11.98 13.97
CA ALA A 433 -13.08 -11.99 14.65
C ALA A 433 -12.40 -10.61 14.57
N GLY A 434 -11.86 -10.14 15.69
CA GLY A 434 -11.22 -8.82 15.81
C GLY A 434 -12.19 -7.65 16.01
N PHE A 435 -13.42 -7.71 15.49
CA PHE A 435 -14.41 -6.63 15.61
C PHE A 435 -15.27 -6.72 16.87
N ASP A 436 -15.58 -7.95 17.31
CA ASP A 436 -16.19 -8.22 18.62
C ASP A 436 -15.11 -8.52 19.68
N GLU A 437 -15.39 -8.27 20.96
CA GLU A 437 -14.51 -8.69 22.05
C GLU A 437 -14.51 -10.22 22.21
N LEU A 438 -13.33 -10.82 22.44
CA LEU A 438 -13.21 -12.21 22.86
C LEU A 438 -13.66 -12.36 24.32
N ALA A 439 -14.96 -12.54 24.52
CA ALA A 439 -15.49 -13.06 25.78
C ALA A 439 -15.03 -14.52 25.95
N TRP A 440 -14.09 -14.73 26.89
CA TRP A 440 -13.77 -16.06 27.40
C TRP A 440 -14.75 -16.38 28.53
N GLU A 441 -15.74 -17.23 28.26
CA GLU A 441 -16.58 -17.88 29.28
C GLU A 441 -15.86 -19.08 29.91
#